data_AF-A0A176S3J2-F1
#
_entry.id   AF-A0A176S3J2-F1
#
_cell.length_a   1.000
_cell.length_b   1.000
_cell.length_c   1.000
_cell.angle_alpha   90.00
_cell.angle_beta   90.00
_cell.angle_gamma   90.00
#
_symmetry.space_group_name_H-M   'P 1'
#
loop_
_entity.id
_entity.type
_entity.pdbx_description
1 polymer ?
#
loop_
_entity_poly.entity_id
_entity_poly.type
_entity_poly.pdbx_seq_one_letter_code
_entity_poly.pdbx_strand_id
1 'polypeptide(L)'
;MLELLVALAIFAVIAVMAYSGLDTILTARLQTDQHATQLARLQMAFTWLGRDIEQYIQRPIRDQYGNRQPALQGTISHLELTRAGWR
;
A
#
# COMPACT_ATOMS: atom_id res chain seq x y z
N MET A 1 46.68 31.22 16.02
CA MET A 1 46.42 30.61 14.69
C MET A 1 46.01 29.15 14.78
N LEU A 2 46.68 28.33 15.61
CA LEU A 2 46.30 26.91 15.82
C LEU A 2 44.87 26.74 16.36
N GLU A 3 44.44 27.65 17.24
CA GLU A 3 43.09 27.65 17.83
C GLU A 3 41.98 27.71 16.77
N LEU A 4 42.12 28.58 15.76
CA LEU A 4 41.17 28.69 14.66
C LEU A 4 41.15 27.40 13.80
N LEU A 5 42.31 26.81 13.55
CA LEU A 5 42.41 25.56 12.77
C LEU A 5 41.73 24.39 13.49
N VAL A 6 41.93 24.28 14.80
CA VAL A 6 41.27 23.24 15.61
C VAL A 6 39.76 23.45 15.63
N ALA A 7 39.29 24.68 15.82
CA ALA A 7 37.87 25.00 15.76
C ALA A 7 37.25 24.63 14.40
N LEU A 8 37.94 24.95 13.30
CA LEU A 8 37.47 24.64 11.95
C LEU A 8 37.45 23.13 11.67
N ALA A 9 38.45 22.39 12.16
CA ALA A 9 38.52 20.94 12.03
C ALA A 9 37.35 20.26 12.77
N ILE A 10 37.06 20.67 14.00
CA ILE A 10 35.93 20.13 14.77
C ILE A 10 34.60 20.48 14.08
N PHE A 11 34.46 21.73 13.63
CA PHE A 11 33.26 22.17 12.91
C PHE A 11 33.03 21.36 11.63
N ALA A 12 34.09 21.12 10.84
CA ALA A 12 34.01 20.32 9.63
C ALA A 12 33.54 18.88 9.93
N VAL A 13 34.07 18.25 10.98
CA VAL A 13 33.64 16.89 11.39
C VAL A 13 32.18 16.88 11.82
N ILE A 14 31.74 17.85 12.63
CA ILE A 14 30.34 17.97 13.04
C ILE A 14 29.42 18.19 11.83
N ALA A 15 29.81 19.06 10.89
CA ALA A 15 29.04 19.34 9.69
C ALA A 15 28.87 18.08 8.81
N VAL A 16 29.93 17.29 8.63
CA VAL A 16 29.86 16.02 7.89
C VAL A 16 28.94 15.03 8.59
N MET A 17 29.05 14.89 9.92
CA MET A 17 28.16 14.00 10.69
C MET A 17 26.70 14.42 10.57
N ALA A 18 26.41 15.72 10.73
CA ALA A 18 25.06 16.27 10.61
C ALA A 18 24.47 16.03 9.22
N TYR A 19 25.26 16.24 8.16
CA TYR A 19 24.83 15.98 6.79
C TYR A 19 24.52 14.49 6.57
N SER A 20 25.38 13.58 7.06
CA SER A 20 25.13 12.14 6.95
C SER A 20 23.89 11.68 7.73
N GLY A 21 23.65 12.28 8.89
CA GLY A 21 22.46 11.99 9.71
C GLY A 21 21.18 12.42 9.01
N LEU A 22 21.19 13.61 8.39
CA LEU A 22 20.07 14.10 7.60
C LEU A 22 19.79 13.22 6.38
N ASP A 23 20.82 12.81 5.64
CA ASP A 23 20.68 11.90 4.50
C ASP A 23 20.08 10.55 4.90
N THR A 24 20.51 10.01 6.04
CA THR A 24 19.95 8.78 6.62
C THR A 24 18.46 8.93 6.92
N ILE A 25 18.05 10.05 7.53
CA ILE A 25 16.64 10.33 7.84
C ILE A 25 15.81 10.47 6.57
N LEU A 26 16.31 11.19 5.56
CA LEU A 26 15.61 11.36 4.28
C LEU A 26 15.43 10.00 3.58
N THR A 27 16.46 9.17 3.56
CA THR A 27 16.40 7.83 2.99
C THR A 27 15.41 6.93 3.73
N ALA A 28 15.44 6.93 5.06
CA ALA A 28 14.50 6.17 5.88
C ALA A 28 13.05 6.63 5.66
N ARG A 29 12.83 7.94 5.48
CA ARG A 29 11.51 8.50 5.15
C ARG A 29 11.01 8.00 3.80
N LEU A 30 11.87 8.04 2.76
CA LEU A 30 11.50 7.55 1.43
C LEU A 30 11.08 6.08 1.45
N GLN A 31 11.82 5.23 2.17
CA GLN A 31 11.45 3.81 2.33
C GLN A 31 10.12 3.65 3.08
N THR A 32 9.93 4.41 4.15
CA THR A 32 8.68 4.39 4.94
C THR A 32 7.48 4.78 4.08
N ASP A 33 7.60 5.84 3.27
CA ASP A 33 6.52 6.32 2.40
C ASP A 33 6.17 5.29 1.31
N GLN A 34 7.17 4.58 0.77
CA GLN A 34 6.95 3.47 -0.17
C GLN A 34 6.18 2.32 0.48
N HIS A 35 6.57 1.90 1.68
CA HIS A 35 5.87 0.84 2.42
C HIS A 35 4.45 1.25 2.81
N ALA A 36 4.24 2.49 3.26
CA ALA A 36 2.91 3.02 3.57
C ALA A 36 1.99 2.99 2.34
N THR A 37 2.52 3.36 1.16
CA THR A 37 1.77 3.32 -0.11
C THR A 37 1.40 1.88 -0.50
N GLN A 38 2.29 0.91 -0.28
CA GLN A 38 2.01 -0.51 -0.54
C GLN A 38 0.94 -1.05 0.40
N LEU A 39 1.03 -0.74 1.70
CA LEU A 39 0.04 -1.15 2.70
C LEU A 39 -1.33 -0.53 2.42
N ALA A 40 -1.39 0.75 2.06
CA ALA A 40 -2.64 1.41 1.69
C ALA A 40 -3.33 0.73 0.50
N ARG A 41 -2.56 0.34 -0.53
CA ARG A 41 -3.10 -0.41 -1.68
C ARG A 41 -3.65 -1.78 -1.26
N LEU A 42 -2.95 -2.49 -0.38
CA LEU A 42 -3.40 -3.79 0.12
C LEU A 42 -4.68 -3.64 0.96
N GLN A 43 -4.73 -2.66 1.85
CA GLN A 43 -5.90 -2.35 2.67
C GLN A 43 -7.11 -2.04 1.78
N MET A 44 -6.93 -1.23 0.75
CA MET A 44 -7.99 -0.92 -0.21
C MET A 44 -8.49 -2.17 -0.92
N ALA A 45 -7.59 -3.02 -1.41
CA ALA A 45 -7.95 -4.28 -2.05
C ALA A 45 -8.80 -5.18 -1.13
N PHE A 46 -8.38 -5.37 0.12
CA PHE A 46 -9.16 -6.14 1.09
C PHE A 46 -10.49 -5.48 1.47
N THR A 47 -10.54 -4.15 1.51
CA THR A 47 -11.78 -3.42 1.80
C THR A 47 -12.82 -3.64 0.70
N TRP A 48 -12.39 -3.62 -0.56
CA TRP A 48 -13.26 -3.85 -1.70
C TRP A 48 -13.70 -5.32 -1.76
N LEU A 49 -12.75 -6.25 -1.61
CA LEU A 49 -13.03 -7.68 -1.56
C LEU A 49 -14.01 -8.02 -0.43
N GLY A 50 -13.77 -7.49 0.77
CA GLY A 50 -14.63 -7.70 1.94
C GLY A 50 -16.04 -7.17 1.69
N ARG A 51 -16.18 -5.97 1.13
CA ARG A 51 -17.48 -5.40 0.76
C ARG A 51 -18.23 -6.27 -0.25
N ASP A 52 -17.57 -6.78 -1.27
CA ASP A 52 -18.20 -7.64 -2.28
C ASP A 52 -18.65 -8.97 -1.69
N ILE A 53 -17.86 -9.55 -0.77
CA ILE A 53 -18.20 -10.77 -0.03
C ILE A 53 -19.37 -10.54 0.94
N GLU A 54 -19.38 -9.43 1.67
CA GLU A 54 -20.49 -9.08 2.59
C GLU A 54 -21.81 -8.84 1.84
N GLN A 55 -21.74 -8.32 0.61
CA GLN A 55 -22.91 -8.11 -0.24
C GLN A 55 -23.34 -9.36 -1.02
N TYR A 56 -22.66 -10.49 -0.84
CA TYR A 56 -23.00 -11.73 -1.53
C TYR A 56 -24.44 -12.16 -1.21
N ILE A 57 -25.16 -12.56 -2.27
CA ILE A 57 -26.47 -13.20 -2.16
C ILE A 57 -26.53 -14.46 -3.01
N GLN A 58 -27.24 -15.47 -2.51
CA GLN A 58 -27.44 -16.73 -3.22
C GLN A 58 -28.54 -16.60 -4.31
N ARG A 59 -28.33 -15.70 -5.27
CA ARG A 59 -29.24 -15.43 -6.39
C ARG A 59 -28.60 -15.85 -7.72
N PRO A 60 -29.09 -16.92 -8.37
CA PRO A 60 -28.67 -17.27 -9.73
C PRO A 60 -29.03 -16.17 -10.74
N ILE A 61 -28.15 -15.93 -11.71
CA ILE A 61 -28.36 -14.95 -12.78
C ILE A 61 -28.43 -15.66 -14.14
N ARG A 62 -28.89 -14.95 -15.17
CA ARG A 62 -28.77 -15.39 -16.56
C ARG A 62 -27.70 -14.56 -17.25
N ASP A 63 -26.82 -15.21 -17.98
CA ASP A 63 -25.79 -14.54 -18.77
C ASP A 63 -26.35 -13.98 -20.08
N GLN A 64 -25.47 -13.35 -20.87
CA GLN A 64 -25.82 -12.76 -22.17
C GLN A 64 -26.30 -13.75 -23.23
N TYR A 65 -26.13 -15.06 -23.00
CA TYR A 65 -26.60 -16.13 -23.89
C TYR A 65 -27.87 -16.81 -23.36
N GLY A 66 -28.41 -16.32 -22.25
CA GLY A 66 -29.62 -16.84 -21.62
C GLY A 66 -29.39 -18.06 -20.73
N ASN A 67 -28.13 -18.49 -20.56
CA ASN A 67 -27.77 -19.62 -19.70
C ASN A 67 -27.83 -19.22 -18.23
N ARG A 68 -28.27 -20.14 -17.37
CA ARG A 68 -28.34 -19.91 -15.93
C ARG A 68 -26.96 -20.13 -15.30
N GLN A 69 -26.44 -19.09 -14.66
CA GLN A 69 -25.17 -19.12 -13.93
C GLN A 69 -25.42 -19.25 -12.42
N PRO A 70 -24.55 -19.98 -11.68
CA PRO A 70 -24.63 -20.07 -10.23
C PRO A 70 -24.37 -18.71 -9.58
N ALA A 71 -24.78 -18.56 -8.31
CA ALA A 71 -24.62 -17.31 -7.57
C ALA A 71 -23.15 -16.99 -7.21
N LEU A 72 -22.31 -18.02 -7.17
CA LEU A 72 -20.88 -17.96 -6.91
C LEU A 72 -20.19 -18.99 -7.82
N GLN A 73 -19.16 -18.56 -8.55
CA GLN A 73 -18.25 -19.45 -9.27
C GLN A 73 -16.84 -18.88 -9.24
N GLY A 74 -15.84 -19.76 -9.25
CA GLY A 74 -14.46 -19.32 -9.17
C GLY A 74 -13.49 -20.32 -9.75
N THR A 75 -12.34 -19.80 -10.14
CA THR A 75 -11.13 -20.51 -10.54
C THR A 75 -9.96 -19.96 -9.70
N ILE A 76 -8.75 -20.48 -9.90
CA ILE A 76 -7.55 -19.97 -9.22
C ILE A 76 -7.29 -18.49 -9.54
N SER A 77 -7.68 -18.02 -10.73
CA SER A 77 -7.38 -16.67 -11.22
C SER A 77 -8.57 -15.73 -11.23
N HIS A 78 -9.79 -16.20 -10.95
CA HIS A 78 -11.00 -15.42 -11.13
C HIS A 78 -12.12 -15.85 -10.18
N LEU A 79 -12.89 -14.90 -9.67
CA LEU A 79 -14.04 -15.13 -8.80
C LEU A 79 -15.21 -14.28 -9.30
N GLU A 80 -16.36 -14.92 -9.52
CA GLU A 80 -17.62 -14.27 -9.87
C GLU A 80 -18.65 -14.54 -8.79
N LEU A 81 -19.31 -13.48 -8.34
CA LEU A 81 -20.35 -13.56 -7.33
C LEU A 81 -21.50 -12.61 -7.66
N THR A 82 -22.69 -12.95 -7.19
CA THR A 82 -23.87 -12.08 -7.29
C THR A 82 -24.01 -11.24 -6.03
N ARG A 83 -24.06 -9.91 -6.18
CA ARG A 83 -24.19 -8.95 -5.08
C ARG A 83 -25.59 -8.36 -4.95
N ALA A 84 -26.00 -8.02 -3.73
CA ALA A 84 -27.28 -7.37 -3.43
C ALA A 84 -27.39 -5.92 -3.95
N GLY A 85 -26.25 -5.26 -4.20
CA GLY A 85 -26.20 -3.84 -4.56
C GLY A 85 -26.17 -2.92 -3.33
N TRP A 86 -26.44 -1.64 -3.55
CA TRP A 86 -26.30 -0.59 -2.53
C TRP A 86 -27.59 -0.48 -1.72
N ARG A 87 -27.52 -0.80 -0.43
CA ARG A 87 -28.40 -0.29 0.62
C ARG A 87 -27.55 0.39 1.67
#